data_AF-A0A2P5CYD5-F1
#
_entry.id   AF-A0A2P5CYD5-F1
#
_cell.length_a   1.000
_cell.length_b   1.000
_cell.length_c   1.000
_cell.angle_alpha   90.00
_cell.angle_beta   90.00
_cell.angle_gamma   90.00
#
_symmetry.space_group_name_H-M   'P 1'
#
loop_
_entity.id
_entity.type
_entity.pdbx_description
1 polymer ?
#
loop_
_entity_poly.entity_id
_entity_poly.type
_entity_poly.pdbx_seq_one_letter_code
_entity_poly.pdbx_strand_id
1 'polypeptide(L)'
;MEETLRSYLNRFTSELAKVNNPPEGGVLNLMMARVRPETKLCEELLERECRTLEEFYRRVGRHIRVESLCENLHKMTKEGGKDATKDATINDNNNDKKSNKRSNEHSTEKQPK
;
A
#
# COMPACT_ATOMS: atom_id res chain seq x y z
N MET A 1 -6.58 -17.18 17.94
CA MET A 1 -6.52 -16.64 16.56
C MET A 1 -7.07 -15.24 16.58
N GLU A 2 -6.34 -14.29 16.03
CA GLU A 2 -6.75 -12.90 15.93
C GLU A 2 -7.73 -12.75 14.76
N GLU A 3 -8.92 -12.20 15.00
CA GLU A 3 -9.92 -11.99 13.96
C GLU A 3 -9.59 -10.76 13.12
N THR A 4 -9.67 -10.87 11.79
CA THR A 4 -9.48 -9.72 10.89
C THR A 4 -10.68 -8.76 10.97
N LEU A 5 -10.44 -7.46 10.75
CA LEU A 5 -11.52 -6.46 10.74
C LEU A 5 -12.64 -6.83 9.74
N ARG A 6 -12.27 -7.36 8.56
CA ARG A 6 -13.23 -7.82 7.56
C ARG A 6 -14.11 -8.97 8.06
N SER A 7 -13.52 -9.98 8.71
CA SER A 7 -14.27 -11.10 9.30
C SER A 7 -15.23 -10.61 10.38
N TYR A 8 -14.74 -9.73 11.25
CA TYR A 8 -15.53 -9.13 12.31
C TYR A 8 -16.75 -8.39 11.75
N LEU A 9 -16.57 -7.52 10.76
CA LEU A 9 -17.67 -6.75 10.17
C LEU A 9 -18.71 -7.66 9.53
N ASN A 10 -18.28 -8.68 8.79
CA ASN A 10 -19.21 -9.64 8.19
C ASN A 10 -20.06 -10.36 9.26
N ARG A 11 -19.43 -10.83 10.35
CA ARG A 11 -20.15 -11.45 11.46
C ARG A 11 -21.08 -10.45 12.12
N PHE A 12 -20.60 -9.24 12.40
CA PHE A 12 -21.38 -8.19 13.04
C PHE A 12 -22.62 -7.83 12.23
N THR A 13 -22.49 -7.60 10.91
CA THR A 13 -23.62 -7.30 10.02
C THR A 13 -24.63 -8.45 10.02
N SER A 14 -24.17 -9.71 10.07
CA SER A 14 -25.03 -10.89 10.13
C SER A 14 -25.83 -10.96 11.44
N GLU A 15 -25.23 -10.59 12.56
CA GLU A 15 -25.93 -10.51 13.86
C GLU A 15 -26.86 -9.30 13.93
N LEU A 16 -26.42 -8.15 13.39
CA LEU A 16 -27.22 -6.93 13.37
C LEU A 16 -28.52 -7.10 12.59
N ALA A 17 -28.50 -7.90 11.51
CA ALA A 17 -29.69 -8.23 10.73
C ALA A 17 -30.79 -8.96 11.51
N LYS A 18 -30.47 -9.55 12.67
CA LYS A 18 -31.44 -10.21 13.56
C LYS A 18 -32.10 -9.23 14.54
N VAL A 19 -31.56 -8.01 14.66
CA VAL A 19 -32.04 -6.98 15.59
C VAL A 19 -33.02 -6.07 14.85
N ASN A 20 -34.21 -5.88 15.41
CA ASN A 20 -35.19 -4.98 14.82
C ASN A 20 -34.83 -3.52 15.11
N ASN A 21 -34.56 -2.75 14.04
CA ASN A 21 -34.35 -1.30 14.06
C ASN A 21 -33.39 -0.79 15.16
N PRO A 22 -32.13 -1.28 15.19
CA PRO A 22 -31.17 -0.82 16.17
C PRO A 22 -30.85 0.67 15.97
N PRO A 23 -30.68 1.46 17.05
CA PRO A 23 -30.27 2.86 16.94
C PRO A 23 -28.90 2.98 16.27
N GLU A 24 -28.80 3.79 15.21
CA GLU A 24 -27.57 3.93 14.42
C GLU A 24 -26.36 4.30 15.28
N GLY A 25 -26.51 5.27 16.19
CA GLY A 25 -25.43 5.68 17.09
C GLY A 25 -24.96 4.57 18.03
N GLY A 26 -25.86 3.69 18.47
CA GLY A 26 -25.50 2.53 19.29
C GLY A 26 -24.68 1.50 18.50
N VAL A 27 -25.07 1.26 17.24
CA VAL A 27 -24.33 0.38 16.33
C VAL A 27 -22.94 0.95 16.04
N LEU A 28 -22.87 2.25 15.74
CA LEU A 28 -21.62 2.95 15.45
C LEU A 28 -20.66 2.90 16.64
N ASN A 29 -21.14 3.20 17.85
CA ASN A 29 -20.33 3.13 19.06
C ASN A 29 -19.78 1.72 19.29
N LEU A 30 -20.60 0.69 19.07
CA LEU A 30 -20.18 -0.70 19.25
C LEU A 30 -19.11 -1.12 18.23
N MET A 31 -19.24 -0.66 16.98
CA MET A 31 -18.22 -0.86 15.94
C MET A 31 -16.92 -0.13 16.27
N MET A 32 -17.00 1.15 16.65
CA MET A 32 -15.86 2.00 17.00
C MET A 32 -15.08 1.43 18.19
N ALA A 33 -15.77 0.93 19.23
CA ALA A 33 -15.15 0.34 20.41
C ALA A 33 -14.32 -0.92 20.11
N ARG A 34 -14.58 -1.58 18.97
CA ARG A 34 -13.88 -2.79 18.55
C ARG A 34 -12.71 -2.53 17.60
N VAL A 35 -12.61 -1.31 17.07
CA VAL A 35 -11.42 -0.87 16.31
C VAL A 35 -10.29 -0.65 17.33
N ARG A 36 -9.13 -1.27 17.07
CA ARG A 36 -7.99 -1.19 17.99
C ARG A 36 -7.41 0.22 18.01
N PRO A 37 -7.20 0.82 19.20
CA PRO A 37 -6.66 2.17 19.34
C PRO A 37 -5.33 2.39 18.62
N GLU A 38 -4.51 1.34 18.50
CA GLU A 38 -3.16 1.38 17.95
C GLU A 38 -3.11 1.34 16.42
N THR A 39 -4.27 1.25 15.76
CA THR A 39 -4.35 1.19 14.30
C THR A 39 -4.54 2.58 13.71
N LYS A 40 -3.89 2.85 12.56
CA LYS A 40 -4.11 4.08 11.77
C LYS A 40 -5.59 4.32 11.42
N LEU A 41 -6.37 3.24 11.35
CA LEU A 41 -7.81 3.32 11.17
C LEU A 41 -8.51 3.99 12.35
N CYS A 42 -8.11 3.68 13.60
CA CYS A 42 -8.69 4.33 14.78
C CYS A 42 -8.39 5.83 14.78
N GLU A 43 -7.14 6.21 14.48
CA GLU A 43 -6.73 7.61 14.34
C GLU A 43 -7.59 8.33 13.28
N GLU A 44 -7.75 7.74 12.09
CA GLU A 44 -8.57 8.31 11.02
C GLU A 44 -10.05 8.46 11.42
N LEU A 45 -10.58 7.51 12.19
CA LEU A 45 -11.96 7.55 12.68
C LEU A 45 -12.16 8.64 13.75
N LEU A 46 -11.17 8.86 14.62
CA LEU A 46 -11.21 9.85 15.69
C LEU A 46 -10.93 11.29 15.20
N GLU A 47 -9.93 11.48 14.33
CA GLU A 47 -9.47 12.82 13.90
C GLU A 47 -10.59 13.65 13.25
N ARG A 48 -11.44 13.00 12.46
CA ARG A 48 -12.54 13.65 11.74
C ARG A 48 -13.90 13.27 12.29
N GLU A 49 -13.97 12.89 13.57
CA GLU A 49 -15.18 12.49 14.30
C GLU A 49 -16.18 11.72 13.42
N CYS A 50 -16.03 10.40 13.33
CA CYS A 50 -16.97 9.57 12.56
C CYS A 50 -18.37 9.62 13.19
N ARG A 51 -19.34 10.26 12.52
CA ARG A 51 -20.69 10.50 13.08
C ARG A 51 -21.79 9.54 12.57
N THR A 52 -21.57 8.89 11.43
CA THR A 52 -22.56 8.00 10.81
C THR A 52 -21.98 6.64 10.47
N LEU A 53 -22.84 5.62 10.35
CA LEU A 53 -22.41 4.29 9.88
C LEU A 53 -21.89 4.34 8.45
N GLU A 54 -22.49 5.16 7.58
CA GLU A 54 -22.04 5.33 6.21
C GLU A 54 -20.58 5.82 6.16
N GLU A 55 -20.27 6.84 6.95
CA GLU A 55 -18.92 7.37 7.04
C GLU A 55 -17.92 6.33 7.57
N PHE A 56 -18.33 5.58 8.59
CA PHE A 56 -17.54 4.48 9.14
C PHE A 56 -17.19 3.46 8.06
N TYR A 57 -18.19 2.92 7.36
CA TYR A 57 -17.97 1.92 6.30
C TYR A 57 -17.13 2.46 5.15
N ARG A 58 -17.28 3.74 4.80
CA ARG A 58 -16.47 4.39 3.77
C ARG A 58 -14.99 4.43 4.14
N ARG A 59 -14.66 4.84 5.37
CA ARG A 59 -13.28 4.93 5.87
C ARG A 59 -12.67 3.55 6.05
N VAL A 60 -13.39 2.63 6.69
CA VAL A 60 -12.97 1.23 6.86
C VAL A 60 -12.74 0.54 5.52
N GLY A 61 -13.65 0.73 4.56
CA GLY A 61 -13.51 0.16 3.22
C GLY A 61 -12.26 0.68 2.49
N ARG A 62 -11.88 1.95 2.70
CA ARG A 62 -10.62 2.50 2.20
C ARG A 62 -9.42 1.82 2.87
N HIS A 63 -9.46 1.66 4.18
CA HIS A 63 -8.39 1.02 4.95
C HIS A 63 -8.12 -0.42 4.49
N ILE A 64 -9.17 -1.24 4.39
CA ILE A 64 -9.06 -2.65 3.94
C ILE A 64 -8.44 -2.74 2.53
N ARG A 65 -8.79 -1.82 1.62
CA ARG A 65 -8.18 -1.78 0.28
C ARG A 65 -6.70 -1.43 0.31
N VAL A 66 -6.30 -0.49 1.15
CA VAL A 66 -4.89 -0.08 1.30
C VAL A 66 -4.08 -1.22 1.93
N GLU A 67 -4.57 -1.84 3.00
CA GLU A 67 -3.91 -3.01 3.62
C GLU A 67 -3.73 -4.15 2.60
N SER A 68 -4.78 -4.46 1.83
CA SER A 68 -4.72 -5.49 0.79
C SER A 68 -3.70 -5.17 -0.31
N LEU A 69 -3.58 -3.89 -0.71
CA LEU A 69 -2.56 -3.46 -1.69
C LEU A 69 -1.15 -3.68 -1.14
N CYS A 70 -0.90 -3.29 0.12
CA CYS A 70 0.39 -3.50 0.79
C CYS A 70 0.76 -4.98 0.88
N GLU A 71 -0.19 -5.85 1.23
CA GLU A 71 0.03 -7.30 1.27
C GLU A 71 0.41 -7.86 -0.11
N ASN A 72 -0.28 -7.44 -1.17
CA ASN A 72 0.00 -7.90 -2.54
C ASN A 72 1.37 -7.41 -3.05
N LEU A 73 1.73 -6.16 -2.75
CA LEU A 73 3.06 -5.59 -3.06
C LEU A 73 4.18 -6.37 -2.37
N HIS A 74 3.97 -6.75 -1.12
CA HIS A 74 4.94 -7.52 -0.34
C HIS A 74 5.08 -8.97 -0.83
N LYS A 75 4.02 -9.56 -1.40
CA LYS A 75 4.08 -10.87 -2.08
C LYS A 75 4.87 -10.77 -3.41
N MET A 76 4.59 -9.77 -4.23
CA MET A 76 5.31 -9.54 -5.50
C MET A 76 6.81 -9.32 -5.31
N THR A 77 7.21 -8.58 -4.28
CA THR A 77 8.64 -8.33 -3.98
C THR A 77 9.37 -9.57 -3.46
N LYS A 78 8.66 -10.56 -2.91
CA LYS A 78 9.26 -11.83 -2.46
C LYS A 78 9.28 -12.91 -3.55
N GLU A 79 8.35 -12.88 -4.50
CA GLU A 79 8.28 -13.84 -5.61
C GLU A 79 9.06 -13.40 -6.86
N GLY A 80 9.32 -12.09 -7.03
CA GLY A 80 10.11 -11.56 -8.16
C GLY A 80 11.63 -11.51 -7.96
N GLY A 81 12.14 -11.96 -6.81
CA GLY A 81 13.55 -11.82 -6.40
C GLY A 81 14.36 -13.13 -6.39
N LYS A 82 14.06 -14.06 -7.29
CA LYS A 82 14.90 -15.25 -7.54
C LYS A 82 15.01 -15.51 -9.02
N ASP A 83 15.79 -14.69 -9.72
CA ASP A 83 16.51 -15.18 -10.89
C ASP A 83 17.75 -14.35 -11.19
N ALA A 84 18.75 -15.05 -11.73
CA ALA A 84 20.08 -14.63 -12.16
C ALA A 84 21.18 -14.52 -11.07
N THR A 85 21.60 -15.69 -10.56
CA THR A 85 23.04 -15.98 -10.46
C THR A 85 23.64 -15.83 -11.86
N LYS A 86 24.35 -14.73 -12.12
CA LYS A 86 25.38 -14.68 -13.15
C LYS A 86 26.68 -14.23 -12.49
N ASP A 87 27.39 -15.25 -12.02
CA ASP A 87 28.84 -15.22 -11.95
C ASP A 87 29.37 -14.77 -13.32
N ALA A 88 30.02 -13.62 -13.32
CA ALA A 88 30.85 -13.14 -14.42
C ALA A 88 31.95 -12.29 -13.80
N THR A 89 32.90 -12.98 -13.18
CA THR A 89 34.25 -12.48 -12.97
C THR A 89 34.80 -12.04 -14.33
N ILE A 90 34.85 -10.74 -14.60
CA ILE A 90 35.64 -10.17 -15.69
C ILE A 90 36.75 -9.36 -15.04
N ASN A 91 37.83 -10.07 -14.73
CA ASN A 91 39.15 -9.50 -14.57
C ASN A 91 39.73 -9.36 -15.98
N ASP A 92 40.01 -8.14 -16.43
CA ASP A 92 41.05 -7.95 -17.43
C ASP A 92 41.73 -6.59 -17.25
N ASN A 93 42.89 -6.67 -16.61
CA ASN A 93 43.94 -5.67 -16.63
C ASN A 93 44.54 -5.71 -18.03
N ASN A 94 44.51 -4.60 -18.79
CA ASN A 94 45.61 -4.32 -19.69
C ASN A 94 45.82 -2.81 -19.86
N ASN A 95 47.06 -2.45 -19.58
CA ASN A 95 47.60 -1.13 -19.49
C ASN A 95 48.45 -0.95 -20.76
N ASP A 96 48.02 -0.10 -21.71
CA ASP A 96 48.95 0.42 -22.72
C ASP A 96 48.60 1.84 -23.19
N LYS A 97 49.39 2.78 -22.65
CA LYS A 97 50.01 3.96 -23.27
C LYS A 97 49.28 4.69 -24.44
N LYS A 98 49.05 6.00 -24.17
CA LYS A 98 49.60 7.17 -24.93
C LYS A 98 49.13 7.30 -26.40
N SER A 99 48.55 8.38 -26.92
CA SER A 99 48.57 9.82 -26.61
C SER A 99 47.67 10.58 -27.59
N ASN A 100 47.34 11.82 -27.21
CA ASN A 100 47.13 13.02 -28.04
C ASN A 100 45.76 13.31 -28.69
N LYS A 101 45.11 14.33 -28.10
CA LYS A 101 44.93 15.69 -28.67
C LYS A 101 44.17 15.78 -30.01
N ARG A 102 42.89 16.17 -29.94
CA ARG A 102 42.41 17.48 -30.44
C ARG A 102 40.92 17.67 -30.13
N SER A 103 40.64 18.80 -29.49
CA SER A 103 39.34 19.49 -29.39
C SER A 103 38.96 20.12 -30.74
N ASN A 104 37.69 20.57 -30.85
CA ASN A 104 36.93 21.08 -32.01
C ASN A 104 36.11 19.98 -32.73
N GLU A 105 34.83 20.16 -33.10
CA GLU A 105 34.00 21.36 -33.18
C GLU A 105 32.51 20.96 -33.24
N HIS A 106 31.70 21.79 -32.57
CA HIS A 106 30.33 22.21 -32.87
C HIS A 106 29.29 21.27 -33.50
N SER A 107 28.21 21.09 -32.73
CA SER A 107 26.87 20.65 -33.12
C SER A 107 26.36 21.32 -34.39
N THR A 108 25.76 20.51 -35.27
CA THR A 108 24.78 20.98 -36.26
C THR A 108 23.48 20.18 -36.10
N GLU A 109 22.59 20.69 -35.25
CA GLU A 109 21.18 20.29 -35.24
C GLU A 109 20.48 21.07 -36.37
N LYS A 110 20.00 20.37 -37.40
CA LYS A 110 19.06 20.93 -38.37
C LYS A 110 17.65 20.52 -37.95
N GLN A 111 16.84 21.47 -37.52
CA GLN A 111 15.39 21.28 -37.39
C GLN A 111 14.71 21.40 -38.77
N PRO A 112 13.67 20.59 -39.05
CA PRO A 112 12.92 20.65 -40.29
C PRO A 112 11.81 21.72 -40.24
N LYS A 113 11.46 22.25 -41.41
CA LYS A 113 10.22 22.98 -41.64
C LYS A 113 9.52 22.39 -42.85
#